data_AF-A0A1Y0V2R1-F1
#
_entry.id   AF-A0A1Y0V2R1-F1
#
_cell.length_a   1.000
_cell.length_b   1.000
_cell.length_c   1.000
_cell.angle_alpha   90.00
_cell.angle_beta   90.00
_cell.angle_gamma   90.00
#
_symmetry.space_group_name_H-M   'P 1'
#
loop_
_entity.id
_entity.type
_entity.pdbx_description
1 polymer ?
#
loop_
_entity_poly.entity_id
_entity_poly.type
_entity_poly.pdbx_seq_one_letter_code
_entity_poly.pdbx_strand_id
1 'polypeptide(L)'
;MSKTSLVNRADRDPVSTVLKWVLLVVGFATAMLLFWTTLRTYQGVPPQPQRFVSRSGDVIMTADDIIAGKGGFQKADLMDYGSLYGMGSYYGEDYTASLLKNIALSTRENYAHDVGERTFPHLSPEKQTVATTHMREDLRGIDLTQDTVVLPDAVW
;
A
#
# COMPACT_ATOMS: atom_id res chain seq x y z
N MET A 1 -24.10 51.16 55.67
CA MET A 1 -25.04 50.04 55.45
C MET A 1 -24.70 49.34 54.15
N SER A 2 -24.47 48.03 54.25
CA SER A 2 -24.43 46.97 53.22
C SER A 2 -23.61 47.15 51.94
N LYS A 3 -22.34 46.70 51.98
CA LYS A 3 -21.59 46.19 50.82
C LYS A 3 -21.45 44.68 50.97
N THR A 4 -22.53 43.92 50.77
CA THR A 4 -22.45 42.45 50.81
C THR A 4 -23.49 41.85 49.87
N SER A 5 -23.01 41.23 48.77
CA SER A 5 -23.58 40.04 48.11
C SER A 5 -23.59 40.00 46.56
N LEU A 6 -22.81 40.81 45.85
CA LEU A 6 -22.78 40.76 44.36
C LEU A 6 -21.64 39.96 43.74
N VAL A 7 -21.01 39.03 44.46
CA VAL A 7 -20.07 38.10 43.85
C VAL A 7 -20.27 36.72 44.48
N ASN A 8 -20.32 35.70 43.62
CA ASN A 8 -20.24 34.27 43.94
C ASN A 8 -21.56 33.47 43.94
N ARG A 9 -22.20 33.39 42.76
CA ARG A 9 -22.78 32.13 42.28
C ARG A 9 -22.09 31.76 40.98
N ALA A 10 -20.87 31.24 41.08
CA ALA A 10 -20.49 30.20 40.13
C ALA A 10 -21.31 28.97 40.54
N ASP A 11 -22.58 28.91 40.11
CA ASP A 11 -23.35 27.67 40.21
C ASP A 11 -22.55 26.63 39.44
N ARG A 12 -21.87 25.75 40.18
CA ARG A 12 -21.19 24.61 39.61
C ARG A 12 -22.28 23.73 39.02
N ASP A 13 -22.56 23.91 37.74
CA ASP A 13 -23.42 23.00 37.01
C ASP A 13 -22.73 21.61 37.01
N PRO A 14 -23.26 20.64 37.77
CA PRO A 14 -22.63 19.33 37.89
C PRO A 14 -22.66 18.62 36.54
N VAL A 15 -23.66 18.90 35.68
CA VAL A 15 -23.78 18.30 34.36
C VAL A 15 -22.67 18.82 33.46
N SER A 16 -22.45 20.13 33.38
CA SER A 16 -21.35 20.72 32.61
C SER A 16 -19.98 20.20 33.07
N THR A 17 -19.80 20.02 34.38
CA THR A 17 -18.55 19.50 34.93
C THR A 17 -18.32 18.05 34.51
N VAL A 18 -19.34 17.20 34.61
CA VAL A 18 -19.28 15.80 34.13
C VAL A 18 -19.00 15.75 32.63
N LEU A 19 -19.69 16.56 31.82
CA LEU A 19 -19.52 16.56 30.38
C LEU A 19 -18.10 16.97 29.95
N LYS A 20 -17.49 17.95 30.63
CA LYS A 20 -16.10 18.35 30.41
C LYS A 20 -15.12 17.21 30.72
N TRP A 21 -15.34 16.49 31.82
CA TRP A 21 -14.52 15.33 32.16
C TRP A 21 -14.71 14.18 31.20
N VAL A 22 -15.95 13.89 30.78
CA VAL A 22 -16.23 12.87 29.75
C VAL A 22 -15.53 13.24 28.43
N LEU A 23 -15.64 14.49 27.98
CA LEU A 23 -14.94 14.98 26.80
C LEU A 23 -13.43 14.80 26.92
N LEU A 24 -12.85 15.17 28.07
CA LEU A 24 -11.42 15.06 28.31
C LEU A 24 -10.96 13.59 28.32
N VAL A 25 -11.69 12.71 29.00
CA VAL A 25 -11.37 11.28 29.08
C VAL A 25 -11.50 10.62 27.72
N VAL A 26 -12.61 10.86 27.00
CA VAL A 26 -12.83 10.29 25.67
C VAL A 26 -11.81 10.83 24.68
N GLY A 27 -11.55 12.14 24.69
CA GLY A 27 -10.54 12.76 23.82
C GLY A 27 -9.13 12.24 24.09
N PHE A 28 -8.75 12.07 25.35
CA PHE A 28 -7.46 11.48 25.69
C PHE A 28 -7.38 10.01 25.30
N ALA A 29 -8.43 9.22 25.56
CA ALA A 29 -8.48 7.81 25.20
C ALA A 29 -8.40 7.58 23.68
N THR A 30 -9.12 8.37 22.89
CA THR A 30 -9.06 8.28 21.42
C THR A 30 -7.72 8.76 20.88
N ALA A 31 -7.12 9.81 21.45
CA ALA A 31 -5.77 10.24 21.08
C ALA A 31 -4.71 9.18 21.38
N MET A 32 -4.77 8.53 22.54
CA MET A 32 -3.88 7.41 22.89
C MET A 32 -4.08 6.22 21.95
N LEU A 33 -5.32 5.90 21.60
CA LEU A 33 -5.63 4.85 20.64
C LEU A 33 -5.05 5.16 19.27
N LEU A 34 -5.25 6.38 18.75
CA LEU A 34 -4.68 6.82 17.48
C LEU A 34 -3.16 6.76 17.48
N PHE A 35 -2.52 7.23 18.56
CA PHE A 35 -1.06 7.15 18.68
C PHE A 35 -0.56 5.71 18.61
N TRP A 36 -1.21 4.80 19.34
CA TRP A 36 -0.85 3.38 19.33
C TRP A 36 -1.08 2.73 17.96
N THR A 37 -2.22 2.99 17.31
CA THR A 37 -2.50 2.43 15.97
C THR A 37 -1.54 2.98 14.94
N THR A 38 -1.20 4.28 14.98
CA THR A 38 -0.19 4.88 14.10
C THR A 38 1.16 4.20 14.25
N LEU A 39 1.66 3.98 15.48
CA LEU A 39 2.92 3.25 15.70
C LEU A 39 2.89 1.85 15.09
N ARG A 40 1.78 1.13 15.26
CA ARG A 40 1.61 -0.21 14.68
C ARG A 40 1.58 -0.18 13.15
N THR A 41 0.97 0.84 12.55
CA THR A 41 0.99 1.05 11.10
C THR A 41 2.41 1.29 10.59
N TYR A 42 3.20 2.15 11.25
CA TYR A 42 4.60 2.40 10.85
C TYR A 42 5.49 1.16 10.98
N GLN A 43 5.26 0.31 11.97
CA GLN A 43 6.00 -0.95 12.14
C GLN A 43 5.59 -2.03 11.12
N GLY A 44 4.37 -1.95 10.59
CA GLY A 44 3.80 -2.91 9.66
C GLY A 44 3.87 -2.48 8.19
N VAL A 45 4.58 -1.40 7.87
CA VAL A 45 4.74 -0.98 6.47
C VAL A 45 5.50 -2.06 5.68
N PRO A 46 5.10 -2.34 4.42
CA PRO A 46 5.87 -3.24 3.56
C PRO A 46 7.31 -2.75 3.44
N PRO A 47 8.32 -3.64 3.61
CA PRO A 47 9.72 -3.28 3.42
C PRO A 47 9.96 -2.85 1.96
N GLN A 48 10.86 -1.87 1.77
CA GLN A 48 11.26 -1.40 0.45
C GLN A 48 12.73 -1.82 0.19
N PRO A 49 12.96 -2.82 -0.68
CA PRO A 49 14.30 -3.22 -1.09
C PRO A 49 15.11 -2.07 -1.69
N GLN A 50 16.44 -2.13 -1.55
CA GLN A 50 17.36 -1.18 -2.15
C GLN A 50 17.50 -1.40 -3.66
N ARG A 51 17.41 -2.65 -4.11
CA ARG A 51 17.52 -3.01 -5.53
C ARG A 51 16.80 -4.31 -5.86
N PHE A 52 16.34 -4.38 -7.10
CA PHE A 52 15.80 -5.56 -7.76
C PHE A 52 16.78 -5.97 -8.86
N VAL A 53 17.18 -7.24 -8.87
CA VAL A 53 18.17 -7.77 -9.80
C VAL A 53 17.64 -9.01 -10.50
N SER A 54 18.12 -9.26 -11.71
CA SER A 54 17.89 -10.53 -12.41
C SER A 54 18.64 -11.68 -11.74
N ARG A 55 18.37 -12.92 -12.17
CA ARG A 55 19.17 -14.08 -11.75
C ARG A 55 20.64 -13.99 -12.20
N SER A 56 20.93 -13.29 -13.31
CA SER A 56 22.30 -13.00 -13.77
C SER A 56 23.01 -11.91 -12.96
N GLY A 57 22.29 -11.18 -12.10
CA GLY A 57 22.83 -10.09 -11.28
C GLY A 57 22.72 -8.71 -11.92
N ASP A 58 22.04 -8.59 -13.05
CA ASP A 58 21.79 -7.32 -13.72
C ASP A 58 20.76 -6.50 -12.93
N VAL A 59 21.01 -5.21 -12.75
CA VAL A 59 20.10 -4.33 -11.99
C VAL A 59 18.90 -3.98 -12.86
N ILE A 60 17.70 -4.31 -12.37
CA ILE A 60 16.42 -4.04 -13.03
C ILE A 60 15.84 -2.72 -12.53
N MET A 61 15.83 -2.51 -11.21
CA MET A 61 15.25 -1.32 -10.58
C MET A 61 15.90 -1.06 -9.22
N THR A 62 16.02 0.20 -8.82
CA THR A 62 16.54 0.61 -7.51
C THR A 62 15.49 1.31 -6.65
N ALA A 63 15.78 1.49 -5.36
CA ALA A 63 14.94 2.29 -4.46
C ALA A 63 14.81 3.75 -4.94
N ASP A 64 15.86 4.31 -5.56
CA ASP A 64 15.84 5.67 -6.08
C ASP A 64 14.90 5.81 -7.29
N ASP A 65 14.86 4.81 -8.17
CA ASP A 65 13.91 4.75 -9.29
C ASP A 65 12.46 4.74 -8.79
N ILE A 66 12.19 3.99 -7.71
CA ILE A 66 10.87 3.95 -7.06
C ILE A 66 10.51 5.32 -6.49
N ILE A 67 11.44 5.99 -5.80
CA ILE A 67 11.22 7.33 -5.23
C ILE A 67 10.96 8.36 -6.34
N ALA A 68 11.75 8.31 -7.41
CA ALA A 68 11.58 9.17 -8.58
C ALA A 68 10.21 8.92 -9.26
N GLY A 69 9.81 7.65 -9.40
CA GLY A 69 8.50 7.27 -9.91
C GLY A 69 7.34 7.80 -9.06
N LYS A 70 7.45 7.72 -7.72
CA LYS A 70 6.47 8.34 -6.80
C LYS A 70 6.39 9.86 -7.01
N GLY A 71 7.53 10.53 -7.17
CA GLY A 71 7.58 11.96 -7.47
C GLY A 71 6.93 12.31 -8.82
N GLY A 72 7.16 11.50 -9.86
CA GLY A 72 6.52 11.65 -11.16
C GLY A 72 5.01 11.46 -11.10
N PHE A 73 4.55 10.42 -10.40
CA PHE A 73 3.13 10.13 -10.16
C PHE A 73 2.41 11.30 -9.47
N GLN A 74 3.03 11.88 -8.45
CA GLN A 74 2.50 13.04 -7.74
C GLN A 74 2.50 14.30 -8.62
N LYS A 75 3.59 14.55 -9.36
CA LYS A 75 3.69 15.72 -10.25
C LYS A 75 2.65 15.69 -11.37
N ALA A 76 2.30 14.50 -11.84
CA ALA A 76 1.27 14.30 -12.87
C ALA A 76 -0.16 14.25 -12.30
N ASP A 77 -0.32 14.39 -10.98
CA ASP A 77 -1.61 14.39 -10.28
C ASP A 77 -2.49 13.17 -10.60
N LEU A 78 -1.86 12.00 -10.69
CA LEU A 78 -2.55 10.81 -11.18
C LEU A 78 -3.62 10.28 -10.23
N MET A 79 -3.66 10.70 -8.95
CA MET A 79 -4.78 10.37 -8.05
C MET A 79 -6.06 11.16 -8.35
N ASP A 80 -5.99 12.29 -9.06
CA ASP A 80 -7.17 13.02 -9.52
C ASP A 80 -7.76 12.40 -10.80
N TYR A 81 -6.97 11.60 -11.51
CA TYR A 81 -7.40 10.83 -12.67
C TYR A 81 -7.81 9.39 -12.30
N GLY A 82 -6.91 8.61 -11.71
CA GLY A 82 -7.12 7.21 -11.33
C GLY A 82 -6.92 6.97 -9.83
N SER A 83 -6.61 5.73 -9.47
CA SER A 83 -6.43 5.35 -8.06
C SER A 83 -5.19 4.50 -7.82
N LEU A 84 -4.67 4.56 -6.59
CA LEU A 84 -3.58 3.72 -6.10
C LEU A 84 -4.05 3.02 -4.82
N TYR A 85 -4.01 1.68 -4.81
CA TYR A 85 -4.57 0.88 -3.71
C TYR A 85 -6.05 1.19 -3.41
N GLY A 86 -6.82 1.56 -4.44
CA GLY A 86 -8.22 1.93 -4.35
C GLY A 86 -8.49 3.36 -3.85
N MET A 87 -7.43 4.14 -3.56
CA MET A 87 -7.53 5.53 -3.12
C MET A 87 -7.23 6.48 -4.29
N GLY A 88 -8.14 7.41 -4.54
CA GLY A 88 -8.03 8.38 -5.63
C GLY A 88 -9.36 8.54 -6.36
N SER A 89 -9.28 8.96 -7.61
CA SER A 89 -10.38 9.13 -8.52
C SER A 89 -10.79 7.81 -9.17
N TYR A 90 -12.05 7.75 -9.59
CA TYR A 90 -12.62 6.62 -10.32
C TYR A 90 -12.80 6.92 -11.81
N TYR A 91 -12.21 8.01 -12.31
CA TYR A 91 -12.27 8.33 -13.74
C TYR A 91 -11.39 7.38 -14.56
N GLY A 92 -10.18 7.12 -14.08
CA GLY A 92 -9.21 6.19 -14.64
C GLY A 92 -9.23 4.81 -13.99
N GLU A 93 -8.17 4.05 -14.24
CA GLU A 93 -7.95 2.73 -13.63
C GLU A 93 -7.32 2.83 -12.24
N ASP A 94 -7.37 1.72 -11.49
CA ASP A 94 -6.47 1.54 -10.35
C ASP A 94 -5.11 1.05 -10.87
N TYR A 95 -4.09 1.89 -10.70
CA TYR A 95 -2.75 1.64 -11.25
C TYR A 95 -2.11 0.39 -10.64
N THR A 96 -2.35 0.12 -9.35
CA THR A 96 -1.82 -1.07 -8.67
C THR A 96 -2.41 -2.34 -9.27
N ALA A 97 -3.74 -2.40 -9.40
CA ALA A 97 -4.46 -3.56 -9.93
C ALA A 97 -4.16 -3.79 -11.41
N SER A 98 -4.11 -2.71 -12.21
CA SER A 98 -3.79 -2.80 -13.64
C SER A 98 -2.35 -3.26 -13.86
N LEU A 99 -1.39 -2.68 -13.13
CA LEU A 99 0.01 -3.10 -13.21
C LEU A 99 0.20 -4.55 -12.79
N LEU A 100 -0.41 -4.98 -11.68
CA LEU A 100 -0.33 -6.37 -11.21
C LEU A 100 -0.91 -7.35 -12.25
N LYS A 101 -2.05 -6.99 -12.88
CA LYS A 101 -2.64 -7.78 -13.96
C LYS A 101 -1.68 -7.87 -15.15
N ASN A 102 -1.09 -6.75 -15.57
CA ASN A 102 -0.18 -6.73 -16.72
C ASN A 102 1.08 -7.57 -16.44
N ILE A 103 1.68 -7.45 -15.25
CA ILE A 103 2.81 -8.29 -14.83
C ILE A 103 2.41 -9.78 -14.88
N ALA A 104 1.25 -10.15 -14.34
CA ALA A 104 0.79 -11.54 -14.36
C ALA A 104 0.53 -12.08 -15.78
N LEU A 105 0.01 -11.25 -16.69
CA LEU A 105 -0.20 -11.63 -18.08
C LEU A 105 1.12 -11.78 -18.82
N SER A 106 2.05 -10.83 -18.67
CA SER A 106 3.40 -10.92 -19.24
C SER A 106 4.17 -12.11 -18.70
N THR A 107 4.07 -12.41 -17.40
CA THR A 107 4.74 -13.58 -16.80
C THR A 107 4.27 -14.89 -17.42
N ARG A 108 2.96 -15.02 -17.66
CA ARG A 108 2.38 -16.18 -18.36
C ARG A 108 2.85 -16.27 -19.81
N GLU A 109 3.00 -15.14 -20.48
CA GLU A 109 3.52 -15.07 -21.84
C GLU A 109 4.97 -15.53 -21.90
N ASN A 110 5.81 -15.10 -20.95
CA ASN A 110 7.20 -15.52 -20.83
C ASN A 110 7.32 -17.03 -20.67
N TYR A 111 6.48 -17.67 -19.84
CA TYR A 111 6.44 -19.13 -19.78
C TYR A 111 6.01 -19.82 -21.08
N ALA A 112 5.14 -19.20 -21.87
CA ALA A 112 4.75 -19.73 -23.17
C ALA A 112 5.95 -19.72 -24.14
N HIS A 113 6.73 -18.65 -24.11
CA HIS A 113 7.96 -18.54 -24.89
C HIS A 113 9.02 -19.56 -24.47
N ASP A 114 9.18 -19.81 -23.16
CA ASP A 114 10.14 -20.80 -22.64
C ASP A 114 9.86 -22.23 -23.15
N VAL A 115 8.58 -22.57 -23.37
CA VAL A 115 8.18 -23.87 -23.92
C VAL A 115 8.11 -23.89 -25.45
N GLY A 116 8.66 -22.86 -26.12
CA GLY A 116 8.81 -22.75 -27.57
C GLY A 116 7.56 -22.31 -28.32
N GLU A 117 6.56 -21.78 -27.61
CA GLU A 117 5.27 -21.40 -28.19
C GLU A 117 5.20 -19.89 -28.42
N ARG A 118 4.38 -19.47 -29.39
CA ARG A 118 4.34 -18.07 -29.81
C ARG A 118 3.63 -17.17 -28.81
N THR A 119 2.55 -17.64 -28.21
CA THR A 119 1.81 -16.90 -27.18
C THR A 119 1.06 -17.83 -26.23
N PHE A 120 0.74 -17.36 -25.03
CA PHE A 120 0.03 -18.15 -24.01
C PHE A 120 -1.30 -18.74 -24.52
N PRO A 121 -2.17 -18.03 -25.26
CA PRO A 121 -3.42 -18.60 -25.76
C PRO A 121 -3.26 -19.79 -26.71
N HIS A 122 -2.10 -19.97 -27.34
CA HIS A 122 -1.83 -21.11 -28.23
C HIS A 122 -1.38 -22.38 -27.48
N LEU A 123 -1.04 -22.27 -26.19
CA LEU A 123 -0.71 -23.41 -25.36
C LEU A 123 -1.92 -24.36 -25.23
N SER A 124 -1.66 -25.66 -25.10
CA SER A 124 -2.70 -26.62 -24.71
C SER A 124 -3.30 -26.24 -23.34
N PRO A 125 -4.56 -26.59 -23.05
CA PRO A 125 -5.19 -26.25 -21.76
C PRO A 125 -4.38 -26.71 -20.53
N GLU A 126 -3.69 -27.84 -20.65
CA GLU A 126 -2.79 -28.38 -19.62
C GLU A 126 -1.58 -27.45 -19.42
N LYS A 127 -0.88 -27.07 -20.50
CA LYS A 127 0.26 -26.15 -20.45
C LYS A 127 -0.15 -24.76 -19.93
N GLN A 128 -1.34 -24.27 -20.30
CA GLN A 128 -1.90 -23.02 -19.77
C GLN A 128 -2.09 -23.06 -18.25
N THR A 129 -2.57 -24.20 -17.75
CA THR A 129 -2.77 -24.40 -16.30
C THR A 129 -1.43 -24.39 -15.57
N VAL A 130 -0.43 -25.10 -16.09
CA VAL A 130 0.92 -25.13 -15.53
C VAL A 130 1.55 -23.74 -15.49
N ALA A 131 1.54 -23.01 -16.62
CA ALA A 131 2.09 -21.65 -16.69
C ALA A 131 1.35 -20.66 -15.75
N THR A 132 0.04 -20.83 -15.58
CA THR A 132 -0.74 -20.01 -14.62
C THR A 132 -0.38 -20.33 -13.17
N THR A 133 -0.11 -21.60 -12.85
CA THR A 133 0.33 -22.01 -11.51
C THR A 133 1.71 -21.43 -11.20
N HIS A 134 2.68 -21.60 -12.10
CA HIS A 134 4.02 -21.06 -11.91
C HIS A 134 4.04 -19.54 -11.81
N MET A 135 3.26 -18.82 -12.64
CA MET A 135 3.11 -17.37 -12.48
C MET A 135 2.61 -16.98 -11.08
N ARG A 136 1.66 -17.73 -10.51
CA ARG A 136 1.17 -17.43 -9.15
C ARG A 136 2.22 -17.72 -8.09
N GLU A 137 2.98 -18.81 -8.24
CA GLU A 137 4.06 -19.18 -7.34
C GLU A 137 5.16 -18.12 -7.36
N ASP A 138 5.63 -17.75 -8.55
CA ASP A 138 6.69 -16.75 -8.73
C ASP A 138 6.27 -15.40 -8.15
N LEU A 139 5.08 -14.89 -8.49
CA LEU A 139 4.64 -13.57 -7.99
C LEU A 139 4.39 -13.54 -6.48
N ARG A 140 3.94 -14.64 -5.88
CA ARG A 140 3.72 -14.74 -4.42
C ARG A 140 5.00 -15.04 -3.64
N GLY A 141 5.98 -15.65 -4.30
CA GLY A 141 7.25 -16.06 -3.70
C GLY A 141 8.29 -14.95 -3.58
N ILE A 142 8.03 -13.76 -4.13
CA ILE A 142 8.95 -12.62 -4.05
C ILE A 142 9.05 -12.14 -2.60
N ASP A 143 10.18 -12.41 -1.96
CA ASP A 143 10.49 -11.92 -0.62
C ASP A 143 11.06 -10.50 -0.67
N LEU A 144 10.24 -9.52 -0.31
CA LEU A 144 10.60 -8.10 -0.27
C LEU A 144 11.35 -7.70 1.01
N THR A 145 11.58 -8.62 1.95
CA THR A 145 12.29 -8.31 3.21
C THR A 145 13.80 -8.18 3.03
N GLN A 146 14.32 -8.61 1.89
CA GLN A 146 15.75 -8.54 1.55
C GLN A 146 16.13 -7.15 1.01
N ASP A 147 17.35 -6.70 1.29
CA ASP A 147 17.88 -5.47 0.71
C ASP A 147 18.05 -5.56 -0.82
N THR A 148 18.40 -6.74 -1.31
CA THR A 148 18.53 -7.06 -2.73
C THR A 148 17.58 -8.20 -3.05
N VAL A 149 16.58 -7.92 -3.89
CA VAL A 149 15.58 -8.91 -4.31
C VAL A 149 15.95 -9.44 -5.69
N VAL A 150 16.07 -10.76 -5.80
CA VAL A 150 16.26 -11.43 -7.08
C VAL A 150 14.88 -11.74 -7.66
N LEU A 151 14.60 -11.20 -8.85
CA LEU A 151 13.35 -11.47 -9.55
C LEU A 151 13.48 -12.73 -10.41
N PRO A 152 12.46 -13.62 -10.44
CA PRO A 152 12.41 -14.72 -11.38
C PRO A 152 12.44 -14.20 -12.83
N ASP A 153 13.15 -14.90 -13.72
CA ASP A 153 13.35 -14.45 -15.10
C ASP A 153 12.04 -14.30 -15.88
N ALA A 154 11.01 -15.09 -15.54
CA ALA A 154 9.70 -14.98 -16.16
C ALA A 154 8.94 -13.69 -15.75
N VAL A 155 9.32 -12.99 -14.68
CA VAL A 155 8.56 -11.85 -14.12
C VAL A 155 8.95 -10.51 -14.75
N TRP A 156 10.10 -10.41 -15.42
CA TRP A 156 10.65 -9.14 -15.93
C TRP A 156 11.04 -9.18 -17.41
#